data_AF-A0A1S9DKU1-F1
#
_entry.id   AF-A0A1S9DKU1-F1
#
_cell.length_a   1.000
_cell.length_b   1.000
_cell.length_c   1.000
_cell.angle_alpha   90.00
_cell.angle_beta   90.00
_cell.angle_gamma   90.00
#
_symmetry.space_group_name_H-M   'P 1'
#
loop_
_entity.id
_entity.type
_entity.pdbx_description
1 polymer ?
#
loop_
_entity_poly.entity_id
_entity_poly.type
_entity_poly.pdbx_seq_one_letter_code
_entity_poly.pdbx_strand_id
1 'polypeptide(L)'
;MIVPTAFLFLLLGFPLPAACRAVPPPALDQFERPPVTSRIKFRYWFPDASVPVASVQRDIADLASNGAGGLQLVPFYYYGNPSDAPPLTDWRTFGFGTEAFRRLFEAALDAAVENNILMDFALGASQGQGTPAEPGTEGLSLQLQLGVTTINAGTQVTGPVPGPQNLTETLLSGGGFMHGLAGAEKGELKAVIAGRFL
;
A
#
# COMPACT_ATOMS: atom_id res chain seq x y z
N MET A 1 -15.36 -65.90 -3.37
CA MET A 1 -15.21 -65.89 -1.89
C MET A 1 -14.71 -64.51 -1.53
N ILE A 2 -15.64 -63.63 -1.16
CA ILE A 2 -15.40 -62.19 -0.99
C ILE A 2 -15.56 -61.91 0.50
N VAL A 3 -14.52 -61.38 1.15
CA VAL A 3 -14.57 -60.89 2.53
C VAL A 3 -14.56 -59.37 2.44
N PRO A 4 -15.57 -58.63 2.95
CA PRO A 4 -15.51 -57.18 3.00
C PRO A 4 -14.89 -56.75 4.34
N THR A 5 -13.77 -56.05 4.26
CA THR A 5 -13.14 -55.37 5.39
C THR A 5 -13.90 -54.08 5.69
N ALA A 6 -14.60 -54.01 6.81
CA ALA A 6 -15.23 -52.78 7.28
C ALA A 6 -14.17 -51.89 7.95
N PHE A 7 -13.88 -50.73 7.35
CA PHE A 7 -13.08 -49.67 7.99
C PHE A 7 -14.02 -48.82 8.86
N LEU A 8 -13.85 -48.91 10.18
CA LEU A 8 -14.52 -48.07 11.16
C LEU A 8 -13.73 -46.75 11.29
N PHE A 9 -14.23 -45.66 10.72
CA PHE A 9 -13.68 -44.31 10.95
C PHE A 9 -14.18 -43.79 12.31
N LEU A 10 -13.28 -43.73 13.29
CA LEU A 10 -13.54 -43.05 14.57
C LEU A 10 -13.31 -41.54 14.37
N LEU A 11 -14.39 -40.77 14.22
CA LEU A 11 -14.33 -39.30 14.26
C LEU A 11 -14.15 -38.84 15.70
N LEU A 12 -12.90 -38.60 16.10
CA LEU A 12 -12.58 -37.85 17.32
C LEU A 12 -12.89 -36.37 17.07
N GLY A 13 -14.11 -35.95 17.42
CA GLY A 13 -14.48 -34.53 17.47
C GLY A 13 -13.75 -33.82 18.60
N PHE A 14 -12.68 -33.10 18.27
CA PHE A 14 -12.13 -32.09 19.17
C PHE A 14 -13.09 -30.90 19.21
N PRO A 15 -13.64 -30.50 20.38
CA PRO A 15 -14.42 -29.28 20.46
C PRO A 15 -13.46 -28.10 20.23
N LEU A 16 -13.69 -27.35 19.16
CA LEU A 16 -13.13 -26.02 19.00
C LEU A 16 -13.50 -25.22 20.26
N PRO A 17 -12.54 -24.57 20.94
CA PRO A 17 -12.89 -23.70 22.06
C PRO A 17 -13.80 -22.61 21.53
N ALA A 18 -15.04 -22.58 22.03
CA ALA A 18 -15.94 -21.47 21.80
C ALA A 18 -15.24 -20.20 22.29
N ALA A 19 -14.84 -19.34 21.36
CA ALA A 19 -14.35 -18.02 21.69
C ALA A 19 -15.47 -17.32 22.48
N CYS A 20 -15.28 -17.18 23.79
CA CYS A 20 -16.18 -16.42 24.64
C CYS A 20 -16.17 -14.98 24.11
N ARG A 21 -17.23 -14.58 23.39
CA ARG A 21 -17.42 -13.17 23.04
C ARG A 21 -17.66 -12.44 24.35
N ALA A 22 -16.68 -11.64 24.77
CA ALA A 22 -16.83 -10.76 25.91
C ALA A 22 -18.05 -9.85 25.66
N VAL A 23 -19.00 -9.85 26.60
CA VAL A 23 -20.11 -8.89 26.59
C VAL A 23 -19.49 -7.50 26.76
N PRO A 24 -19.71 -6.56 25.82
CA PRO A 24 -19.15 -5.22 25.96
C PRO A 24 -19.71 -4.59 27.24
N PRO A 25 -18.87 -3.84 28.00
CA PRO A 25 -19.33 -3.21 29.24
C PRO A 25 -20.48 -2.24 28.95
N PRO A 26 -21.34 -1.94 29.95
CA PRO A 26 -22.41 -0.96 29.82
C PRO A 26 -21.93 0.35 29.15
N ALA A 27 -22.81 1.02 28.41
CA ALA A 27 -22.45 2.23 27.68
C ALA A 27 -21.86 3.35 28.58
N LEU A 28 -22.33 3.43 29.83
CA LEU A 28 -21.80 4.36 30.83
C LEU A 28 -20.35 4.05 31.20
N ASP A 29 -20.02 2.78 31.43
CA ASP A 29 -18.65 2.33 31.73
C ASP A 29 -17.69 2.62 30.56
N GLN A 30 -18.18 2.50 29.32
CA GLN A 30 -17.41 2.87 28.12
C GLN A 30 -17.26 4.39 27.98
N PHE A 31 -18.20 5.19 28.47
CA PHE A 31 -18.08 6.64 28.46
C PHE A 31 -17.07 7.11 29.51
N GLU A 32 -17.13 6.58 30.73
CA GLU A 32 -16.19 6.88 31.81
C GLU A 32 -14.77 6.36 31.52
N ARG A 33 -14.67 5.18 30.88
CA ARG A 33 -13.41 4.55 30.51
C ARG A 33 -13.46 4.10 29.05
N PRO A 34 -13.23 5.03 28.10
CA PRO A 34 -13.30 4.71 26.68
C PRO A 34 -12.31 3.60 26.31
N PRO A 35 -12.77 2.57 25.59
CA PRO A 35 -11.89 1.52 25.09
C PRO A 35 -10.86 2.14 24.13
N VAL A 36 -9.71 1.48 23.98
CA VAL A 36 -8.62 1.95 23.12
C VAL A 36 -9.07 2.23 21.68
N THR A 37 -10.06 1.48 21.19
CA THR A 37 -10.68 1.63 19.86
C THR A 37 -11.48 2.92 19.67
N SER A 38 -11.88 3.59 20.75
CA SER A 38 -12.64 4.84 20.72
C SER A 38 -11.77 6.08 20.97
N ARG A 39 -10.48 5.89 21.23
CA ARG A 39 -9.52 6.97 21.48
C ARG A 39 -8.88 7.44 20.16
N ILE A 40 -8.34 8.66 20.16
CA ILE A 40 -7.73 9.26 18.97
C ILE A 40 -6.51 8.47 18.49
N LYS A 41 -6.28 8.47 17.17
CA LYS A 41 -5.09 7.89 16.56
C LYS A 41 -4.27 8.97 15.85
N PHE A 42 -2.94 8.80 15.84
CA PHE A 42 -2.01 9.74 15.21
C PHE A 42 -1.34 9.13 13.98
N ARG A 43 -1.02 9.94 12.97
CA ARG A 43 -0.09 9.53 11.92
C ARG A 43 1.32 9.85 12.36
N TYR A 44 2.12 8.81 12.61
CA TYR A 44 3.49 8.95 13.08
C TYR A 44 4.44 8.84 11.89
N TRP A 45 4.87 10.01 11.41
CA TRP A 45 5.79 10.14 10.29
C TRP A 45 7.23 10.22 10.79
N PHE A 46 8.11 9.42 10.21
CA PHE A 46 9.52 9.37 10.58
C PHE A 46 10.38 9.20 9.31
N PRO A 47 11.65 9.66 9.31
CA PRO A 47 12.56 9.58 8.16
C PRO A 47 13.06 8.15 7.94
N ASP A 48 12.14 7.25 7.60
CA ASP A 48 12.37 5.82 7.37
C ASP A 48 13.13 5.15 8.54
N ALA A 49 13.77 4.00 8.32
CA ALA A 49 14.43 3.25 9.41
C ALA A 49 15.72 3.89 9.96
N SER A 50 16.00 5.14 9.59
CA SER A 50 17.23 5.84 9.96
C SER A 50 17.18 6.45 11.37
N VAL A 51 15.99 6.46 11.99
CA VAL A 51 15.81 6.89 13.37
C VAL A 51 16.22 5.79 14.36
N PRO A 52 16.68 6.15 15.57
CA PRO A 52 16.92 5.17 16.62
C PRO A 52 15.63 4.43 17.00
N VAL A 53 15.68 3.11 17.06
CA VAL A 53 14.56 2.25 17.50
C VAL A 53 14.01 2.68 18.86
N ALA A 54 14.91 2.98 19.81
CA ALA A 54 14.54 3.41 21.16
C ALA A 54 13.77 4.75 21.18
N SER A 55 13.92 5.61 20.17
CA SER A 55 13.12 6.83 20.05
C SER A 55 11.69 6.49 19.64
N VAL A 56 11.50 5.61 18.65
CA VAL A 56 10.16 5.17 18.23
C VAL A 56 9.43 4.46 19.37
N GLN A 57 10.10 3.59 20.12
CA GLN A 57 9.49 2.91 21.27
C GLN A 57 9.07 3.90 22.36
N ARG A 58 9.91 4.91 22.63
CA ARG A 58 9.58 5.97 23.60
C ARG A 58 8.39 6.81 23.13
N ASP A 59 8.36 7.20 21.87
CA ASP A 59 7.25 7.98 21.31
C ASP A 59 5.92 7.19 21.39
N ILE A 60 5.94 5.88 21.17
CA ILE A 60 4.76 5.01 21.33
C ILE A 60 4.30 4.96 22.80
N ALA A 61 5.22 4.82 23.74
CA ALA A 61 4.90 4.86 25.17
C ALA A 61 4.34 6.23 25.60
N ASP A 62 4.91 7.31 25.08
CA ASP A 62 4.44 8.67 25.33
C ASP A 62 3.02 8.86 24.78
N LEU A 63 2.71 8.39 23.57
CA LEU A 63 1.35 8.41 23.03
C LEU A 63 0.35 7.66 23.93
N ALA A 64 0.70 6.46 24.37
CA ALA A 64 -0.17 5.65 25.21
C ALA A 64 -0.42 6.30 26.59
N SER A 65 0.63 6.81 27.23
CA SER A 65 0.53 7.50 28.53
C SER A 65 -0.29 8.80 28.48
N ASN A 66 -0.31 9.46 27.32
CA ASN A 66 -1.13 10.65 27.07
C ASN A 66 -2.55 10.33 26.56
N GLY A 67 -2.95 9.06 26.57
CA GLY A 67 -4.33 8.66 26.28
C GLY A 67 -4.65 8.44 24.80
N ALA A 68 -3.64 8.32 23.92
CA ALA A 68 -3.87 7.91 22.55
C ALA A 68 -4.44 6.48 22.48
N GLY A 69 -5.27 6.24 21.47
CA GLY A 69 -5.79 4.92 21.11
C GLY A 69 -4.94 4.18 20.10
N GLY A 70 -4.11 4.91 19.35
CA GLY A 70 -3.29 4.30 18.34
C GLY A 70 -2.35 5.23 17.62
N LEU A 71 -1.51 4.62 16.78
CA LEU A 71 -0.79 5.32 15.74
C LEU A 71 -0.90 4.57 14.42
N GLN A 72 -0.69 5.29 13.32
CA GLN A 72 -0.30 4.73 12.05
C GLN A 72 1.19 4.96 11.86
N LEU A 73 1.96 3.89 11.70
CA LEU A 73 3.40 3.95 11.42
C LEU A 73 3.62 4.29 9.94
N VAL A 74 4.21 5.46 9.64
CA VAL A 74 4.38 5.95 8.27
C VAL A 74 5.85 6.34 7.98
N PRO A 75 6.61 5.50 7.26
CA PRO A 75 7.93 5.88 6.76
C PRO A 75 7.78 6.94 5.65
N PHE A 76 8.43 8.10 5.80
CA PHE A 76 8.18 9.26 4.92
C PHE A 76 8.59 9.01 3.46
N TYR A 77 9.70 8.30 3.23
CA TYR A 77 10.23 7.93 1.92
C TYR A 77 10.33 9.08 0.88
N TYR A 78 10.36 10.34 1.33
CA TYR A 78 10.44 11.61 0.58
C TYR A 78 9.87 11.61 -0.85
N TYR A 79 8.78 10.87 -1.10
CA TYR A 79 8.18 10.63 -2.41
C TYR A 79 9.18 10.23 -3.54
N GLY A 80 10.28 9.55 -3.19
CA GLY A 80 11.37 9.21 -4.11
C GLY A 80 12.18 10.41 -4.60
N ASN A 81 12.25 11.47 -3.80
CA ASN A 81 13.07 12.66 -4.03
C ASN A 81 12.77 13.40 -5.35
N PRO A 82 11.53 13.86 -5.57
CA PRO A 82 11.15 14.53 -6.81
C PRO A 82 11.79 15.91 -7.01
N SER A 83 12.49 16.45 -6.00
CA SER A 83 13.10 17.78 -6.02
C SER A 83 14.62 17.78 -6.22
N ASP A 84 15.24 16.64 -6.58
CA ASP A 84 16.70 16.45 -6.66
C ASP A 84 17.47 16.88 -5.37
N ALA A 85 16.75 16.98 -4.25
CA ALA A 85 17.36 17.36 -2.98
C ALA A 85 18.24 16.20 -2.50
N PRO A 86 19.25 16.43 -1.65
CA PRO A 86 19.96 15.33 -1.02
C PRO A 86 18.96 14.44 -0.26
N PRO A 87 18.98 13.11 -0.47
CA PRO A 87 18.06 12.24 0.23
C PRO A 87 18.30 12.33 1.74
N LEU A 88 17.21 12.38 2.53
CA LEU A 88 17.29 12.50 3.98
C LEU A 88 17.98 11.30 4.64
N THR A 89 18.00 10.16 3.96
CA THR A 89 18.65 8.93 4.41
C THR A 89 19.03 8.04 3.23
N ASP A 90 19.84 7.00 3.48
CA ASP A 90 20.13 5.96 2.49
C ASP A 90 18.98 4.94 2.43
N TRP A 91 18.12 5.08 1.42
CA TRP A 91 16.98 4.18 1.22
C TRP A 91 17.35 2.74 0.87
N ARG A 92 18.57 2.47 0.40
CA ARG A 92 19.02 1.08 0.22
C ARG A 92 19.19 0.37 1.55
N THR A 93 19.54 1.13 2.59
CA THR A 93 19.77 0.62 3.94
C THR A 93 18.51 0.74 4.80
N PHE A 94 17.85 1.90 4.77
CA PHE A 94 16.79 2.26 5.71
C PHE A 94 15.38 2.32 5.11
N GLY A 95 15.23 2.09 3.80
CA GLY A 95 13.96 2.16 3.10
C GLY A 95 12.94 1.09 3.52
N PHE A 96 11.69 1.27 3.09
CA PHE A 96 10.62 0.29 3.34
C PHE A 96 11.01 -1.12 2.86
N GLY A 97 10.75 -2.12 3.70
CA GLY A 97 11.03 -3.53 3.38
C GLY A 97 12.50 -3.96 3.52
N THR A 98 13.43 -3.05 3.84
CA THR A 98 14.81 -3.45 4.17
C THR A 98 14.88 -4.11 5.54
N GLU A 99 16.02 -4.73 5.84
CA GLU A 99 16.29 -5.34 7.15
C GLU A 99 16.24 -4.30 8.29
N ALA A 100 16.72 -3.07 8.07
CA ALA A 100 16.65 -2.01 9.07
C ALA A 100 15.19 -1.61 9.35
N PHE A 101 14.37 -1.48 8.30
CA PHE A 101 12.95 -1.19 8.45
C PHE A 101 12.21 -2.32 9.17
N ARG A 102 12.46 -3.57 8.82
CA ARG A 102 11.87 -4.74 9.48
C ARG A 102 12.15 -4.73 10.99
N ARG A 103 13.41 -4.48 11.39
CA ARG A 103 13.80 -4.41 12.81
C ARG A 103 13.09 -3.30 13.57
N LEU A 104 12.99 -2.11 12.97
CA LEU A 104 12.29 -0.98 13.57
C LEU A 104 10.78 -1.26 13.66
N PHE A 105 10.19 -1.85 12.62
CA PHE A 105 8.78 -2.22 12.58
C PHE A 105 8.43 -3.24 13.67
N GLU A 106 9.25 -4.29 13.84
CA GLU A 106 9.09 -5.28 14.90
C GLU A 106 9.15 -4.62 16.28
N ALA A 107 10.16 -3.78 16.53
CA ALA A 107 10.28 -3.08 17.81
C ALA A 107 9.14 -2.08 18.08
N ALA A 108 8.59 -1.46 17.04
CA ALA A 108 7.41 -0.59 17.15
C ALA A 108 6.15 -1.40 17.48
N LEU A 109 5.98 -2.57 16.86
CA LEU A 109 4.88 -3.48 17.16
C LEU A 109 4.96 -3.98 18.60
N ASP A 110 6.15 -4.39 19.05
CA ASP A 110 6.39 -4.82 20.43
C ASP A 110 6.03 -3.71 21.42
N ALA A 111 6.50 -2.48 21.17
CA ALA A 111 6.16 -1.33 22.01
C ALA A 111 4.65 -1.03 22.02
N ALA A 112 3.95 -1.20 20.90
CA ALA A 112 2.50 -1.01 20.85
C ALA A 112 1.77 -2.06 21.70
N VAL A 113 2.21 -3.32 21.67
CA VAL A 113 1.69 -4.41 22.50
C VAL A 113 1.96 -4.13 23.98
N GLU A 114 3.18 -3.77 24.35
CA GLU A 114 3.57 -3.48 25.74
C GLU A 114 2.78 -2.31 26.35
N ASN A 115 2.40 -1.33 25.52
CA ASN A 115 1.68 -0.14 25.96
C ASN A 115 0.16 -0.21 25.75
N ASN A 116 -0.37 -1.35 25.29
CA ASN A 116 -1.79 -1.56 25.02
C ASN A 116 -2.42 -0.47 24.12
N ILE A 117 -1.72 -0.16 23.03
CA ILE A 117 -2.12 0.84 22.03
C ILE A 117 -2.20 0.20 20.64
N LEU A 118 -3.11 0.67 19.78
CA LEU A 118 -3.28 0.11 18.44
C LEU A 118 -2.19 0.63 17.48
N MET A 119 -1.62 -0.25 16.66
CA MET A 119 -0.74 0.14 15.56
C MET A 119 -1.35 -0.23 14.22
N ASP A 120 -1.65 0.79 13.42
CA ASP A 120 -1.95 0.66 12.00
C ASP A 120 -0.67 0.89 11.19
N PHE A 121 -0.60 0.37 9.96
CA PHE A 121 0.54 0.57 9.06
C PHE A 121 0.06 0.63 7.61
N ALA A 122 0.86 1.25 6.73
CA ALA A 122 0.58 1.27 5.31
C ALA A 122 1.00 -0.06 4.65
N LEU A 123 0.25 -0.49 3.64
CA LEU A 123 0.54 -1.73 2.88
C LEU A 123 1.76 -1.62 1.96
N GLY A 124 2.29 -0.41 1.78
CA GLY A 124 3.47 -0.13 0.95
C GLY A 124 4.25 1.04 1.53
N ALA A 125 5.29 1.47 0.82
CA ALA A 125 6.10 2.60 1.23
C ALA A 125 5.22 3.86 1.41
N SER A 126 5.39 4.57 2.53
CA SER A 126 4.68 5.80 2.86
C SER A 126 3.15 5.69 2.79
N GLN A 127 2.49 6.36 1.84
CA GLN A 127 1.03 6.44 1.69
C GLN A 127 0.43 5.32 0.81
N GLY A 128 1.07 4.15 0.76
CA GLY A 128 0.64 3.08 -0.14
C GLY A 128 1.15 3.28 -1.57
N GLN A 129 2.39 3.76 -1.71
CA GLN A 129 3.07 3.68 -3.00
C GLN A 129 3.22 2.19 -3.36
N GLY A 130 2.94 1.85 -4.62
CA GLY A 130 2.99 0.48 -5.10
C GLY A 130 4.31 -0.21 -4.80
N THR A 131 4.30 -1.54 -4.77
CA THR A 131 5.53 -2.31 -4.62
C THR A 131 6.36 -2.25 -5.91
N PRO A 132 7.69 -2.38 -5.85
CA PRO A 132 8.50 -2.57 -7.06
C PRO A 132 7.93 -3.72 -7.90
N ALA A 133 7.71 -3.47 -9.19
CA ALA A 133 7.17 -4.44 -10.13
C ALA A 133 7.73 -4.18 -11.52
N GLU A 134 7.93 -5.24 -12.29
CA GLU A 134 8.40 -5.13 -13.67
C GLU A 134 7.29 -4.54 -14.57
N PRO A 135 7.62 -3.61 -15.49
CA PRO A 135 6.63 -3.07 -16.43
C PRO A 135 5.89 -4.19 -17.18
N GLY A 136 4.56 -4.09 -17.25
CA GLY A 136 3.70 -5.08 -17.89
C GLY A 136 3.26 -6.25 -17.01
N THR A 137 3.68 -6.30 -15.74
CA THR A 137 3.14 -7.26 -14.76
C THR A 137 1.62 -7.11 -14.62
N GLU A 138 0.90 -8.22 -14.62
CA GLU A 138 -0.55 -8.25 -14.41
C GLU A 138 -0.92 -7.55 -13.08
N GLY A 139 -1.92 -6.68 -13.11
CA GLY A 139 -2.38 -5.91 -11.95
C GLY A 139 -1.77 -4.51 -11.82
N LEU A 140 -0.76 -4.14 -12.62
CA LEU A 140 -0.30 -2.76 -12.69
C LEU A 140 -1.32 -1.85 -13.39
N SER A 141 -1.37 -0.60 -12.93
CA SER A 141 -2.21 0.43 -13.55
C SER A 141 -1.77 0.67 -15.00
N LEU A 142 -2.74 0.65 -15.90
CA LEU A 142 -2.54 0.94 -17.32
C LEU A 142 -3.11 2.32 -17.65
N GLN A 143 -2.44 3.02 -18.56
CA GLN A 143 -2.95 4.27 -19.12
C GLN A 143 -3.42 4.04 -20.56
N LEU A 144 -4.67 4.43 -20.87
CA LEU A 144 -5.12 4.50 -22.24
C LEU A 144 -4.51 5.72 -22.92
N GLN A 145 -3.87 5.52 -24.06
CA GLN A 145 -3.31 6.57 -24.89
C GLN A 145 -4.10 6.70 -26.19
N LEU A 146 -4.23 7.92 -26.70
CA LEU A 146 -5.02 8.22 -27.90
C LEU A 146 -4.11 8.74 -29.02
N GLY A 147 -4.17 8.08 -30.18
CA GLY A 147 -3.70 8.64 -31.45
C GLY A 147 -4.88 9.12 -32.29
N VAL A 148 -4.74 10.28 -32.94
CA VAL A 148 -5.82 10.91 -33.72
C VAL A 148 -5.30 11.26 -35.12
N THR A 149 -6.10 10.97 -36.14
CA THR A 149 -5.94 11.53 -37.49
C THR A 149 -7.31 11.86 -38.08
N THR A 150 -7.33 12.86 -38.95
CA THR A 150 -8.53 13.27 -39.68
C THR A 150 -8.38 12.86 -41.13
N ILE A 151 -9.38 12.14 -41.66
CA ILE A 151 -9.41 11.68 -43.05
C ILE A 151 -10.49 12.47 -43.80
N ASN A 152 -10.14 13.01 -44.96
CA ASN A 152 -11.08 13.75 -45.79
C ASN A 152 -12.09 12.80 -46.46
N ALA A 153 -13.32 13.29 -46.67
CA ALA A 153 -14.33 12.52 -47.37
C ALA A 153 -13.87 12.14 -48.79
N GLY A 154 -14.06 10.88 -49.17
CA GLY A 154 -13.68 10.36 -50.48
C GLY A 154 -12.19 10.05 -50.64
N THR A 155 -11.35 10.23 -49.61
CA THR A 155 -9.94 9.84 -49.65
C THR A 155 -9.72 8.48 -48.99
N GLN A 156 -8.65 7.80 -49.41
CA GLN A 156 -8.15 6.59 -48.76
C GLN A 156 -6.77 6.90 -48.17
N VAL A 157 -6.53 6.41 -46.96
CA VAL A 157 -5.22 6.48 -46.31
C VAL A 157 -4.72 5.06 -46.08
N THR A 158 -3.52 4.78 -46.56
CA THR A 158 -2.80 3.52 -46.29
C THR A 158 -1.56 3.86 -45.50
N GLY A 159 -1.38 3.22 -44.34
CA GLY A 159 -0.25 3.48 -43.46
C GLY A 159 -0.50 3.00 -42.03
N PRO A 160 0.46 3.18 -41.13
CA PRO A 160 0.28 2.87 -39.72
C PRO A 160 -0.81 3.74 -39.09
N VAL A 161 -1.50 3.20 -38.10
CA VAL A 161 -2.43 3.97 -37.23
C VAL A 161 -1.62 5.06 -36.51
N PRO A 162 -2.17 6.28 -36.34
CA PRO A 162 -1.48 7.34 -35.61
C PRO A 162 -1.07 6.84 -34.23
N GLY A 163 0.20 7.09 -33.87
CA GLY A 163 0.68 6.82 -32.53
C GLY A 163 -0.01 7.71 -31.49
N PRO A 164 0.19 7.38 -30.20
CA PRO A 164 -0.20 8.24 -29.08
C PRO A 164 0.18 9.70 -29.33
N GLN A 165 -0.72 10.63 -29.03
CA GLN A 165 -0.37 12.04 -28.93
C GLN A 165 0.67 12.24 -27.82
N ASN A 166 1.50 13.28 -27.98
CA ASN A 166 2.54 13.61 -27.01
C ASN A 166 1.94 13.74 -25.61
N LEU A 167 2.41 12.89 -24.69
CA LEU A 167 2.16 13.06 -23.27
C LEU A 167 2.79 14.38 -22.80
N THR A 168 2.17 15.04 -21.83
CA THR A 168 2.78 16.22 -21.20
C THR A 168 4.08 15.82 -20.51
N GLU A 169 5.04 16.75 -20.41
CA GLU A 169 6.28 16.52 -19.66
C GLU A 169 6.00 16.06 -18.22
N THR A 170 4.95 16.61 -17.60
CA THR A 170 4.48 16.19 -16.27
C THR A 170 4.07 14.72 -16.22
N LEU A 171 3.40 14.20 -17.24
CA LEU A 171 3.01 12.78 -17.25
C LEU A 171 4.20 11.89 -17.57
N LEU A 172 5.08 12.31 -18.49
CA LEU A 172 6.30 11.58 -18.83
C LEU A 172 7.23 11.46 -17.63
N SER A 173 7.31 12.48 -16.77
CA SER A 173 8.08 12.45 -15.53
C SER A 173 7.42 11.64 -14.41
N GLY A 174 6.23 11.07 -14.65
CA GLY A 174 5.51 10.30 -13.64
C GLY A 174 4.72 11.16 -12.66
N GLY A 175 4.34 12.37 -13.05
CA GLY A 175 3.48 13.25 -12.24
C GLY A 175 4.13 13.82 -10.99
N GLY A 176 5.47 13.85 -10.93
CA GLY A 176 6.22 14.21 -9.73
C GLY A 176 6.39 13.07 -8.72
N PHE A 177 6.12 11.82 -9.12
CA PHE A 177 6.49 10.61 -8.38
C PHE A 177 7.86 10.08 -8.82
N MET A 178 8.36 9.02 -8.18
CA MET A 178 9.75 8.58 -8.27
C MET A 178 10.27 8.32 -9.69
N HIS A 179 9.42 7.82 -10.58
CA HIS A 179 9.83 7.32 -11.89
C HIS A 179 8.84 7.76 -12.95
N GLY A 180 9.40 8.17 -14.10
CA GLY A 180 8.65 8.39 -15.31
C GLY A 180 7.89 7.15 -15.76
N LEU A 181 6.94 7.34 -16.67
CA LEU A 181 6.17 6.24 -17.23
C LEU A 181 7.11 5.28 -17.99
N ALA A 182 7.31 4.09 -17.44
CA ALA A 182 8.15 3.08 -18.06
C ALA A 182 7.48 2.54 -19.34
N GLY A 183 8.14 2.71 -20.49
CA GLY A 183 7.64 2.23 -21.77
C GLY A 183 6.42 2.99 -22.31
N ALA A 184 6.26 4.26 -21.93
CA ALA A 184 5.17 5.12 -22.43
C ALA A 184 5.10 5.21 -23.95
N GLU A 185 6.22 4.98 -24.63
CA GLU A 185 6.37 4.93 -26.09
C GLU A 185 5.91 3.61 -26.73
N LYS A 186 5.72 2.55 -25.93
CA LYS A 186 5.32 1.20 -26.38
C LYS A 186 3.84 0.97 -26.10
N GLY A 187 2.98 1.61 -26.89
CA GLY A 187 1.54 1.33 -26.88
C GLY A 187 1.20 0.07 -27.65
N GLU A 188 0.27 -0.74 -27.12
CA GLU A 188 -0.38 -1.82 -27.88
C GLU A 188 -1.72 -1.30 -28.41
N LEU A 189 -1.95 -1.40 -29.72
CA LEU A 189 -3.22 -0.97 -30.31
C LEU A 189 -4.37 -1.86 -29.80
N LYS A 190 -5.22 -1.31 -28.94
CA LYS A 190 -6.39 -2.02 -28.40
C LYS A 190 -7.65 -1.86 -29.23
N ALA A 191 -7.88 -0.69 -29.84
CA ALA A 191 -9.07 -0.40 -30.60
C ALA A 191 -8.87 0.74 -31.60
N VAL A 192 -9.71 0.76 -32.65
CA VAL A 192 -9.84 1.88 -33.59
C VAL A 192 -11.29 2.33 -33.56
N ILE A 193 -11.51 3.63 -33.34
CA ILE A 193 -12.84 4.25 -33.37
C ILE A 193 -12.87 5.21 -34.55
N ALA A 194 -13.83 5.02 -35.45
CA ALA A 194 -14.10 5.93 -36.56
C ALA A 194 -15.41 6.69 -36.29
N GLY A 195 -15.37 8.01 -36.43
CA GLY A 195 -16.52 8.87 -36.26
C GLY A 195 -16.56 9.96 -37.33
N ARG A 196 -17.75 10.41 -37.69
CA ARG A 196 -17.95 11.59 -38.54
C ARG A 196 -18.22 12.78 -37.63
N PHE A 197 -17.40 13.82 -37.72
CA PHE A 197 -17.70 15.10 -37.10
C PHE A 197 -18.69 15.85 -38.01
N LEU A 198 -19.77 16.36 -37.43
CA LEU A 198 -20.81 17.15 -38.11
C LEU A 198 -20.46 18.63 -38.07
#